data_AF-A0A9W9YPV3-F1
#
_entry.id   AF-A0A9W9YPV3-F1
#
_cell.length_a   1.000
_cell.length_b   1.000
_cell.length_c   1.000
_cell.angle_alpha   90.00
_cell.angle_beta   90.00
_cell.angle_gamma   90.00
#
_symmetry.space_group_name_H-M   'P 1'
#
loop_
_entity.id
_entity.type
_entity.pdbx_description
1 polymer ?
#
loop_
_entity_poly.entity_id
_entity_poly.type
_entity_poly.pdbx_seq_one_letter_code
_entity_poly.pdbx_strand_id
1 'polypeptide(L)'
;MNDLKGTGWHEGWHMAVVTDEIDEDSGTANIIYVVEPSESYKVSVEEMLQKGWIKIDDRDEIEQFYEIGARIKIKWSKEEIGDTDWRPGWYVAEVQDADRDNDEITVQFVSEPECTYKYEVTPRVAQGTLQMVKPVL
;
A
#
# COMPACT_ATOMS: atom_id res chain seq x y z
N MET A 1 9.89 -1.43 -15.34
CA MET A 1 9.15 -0.18 -15.06
C MET A 1 9.90 0.95 -15.74
N ASN A 2 9.21 1.95 -16.30
CA ASN A 2 9.86 3.14 -16.81
C ASN A 2 9.97 4.14 -15.66
N ASP A 3 11.19 4.54 -15.32
CA ASP A 3 11.44 5.62 -14.37
C ASP A 3 11.09 6.95 -15.02
N LEU A 4 10.35 7.78 -14.31
CA LEU A 4 10.23 9.20 -14.63
C LEU A 4 11.62 9.81 -14.48
N LYS A 5 12.21 10.17 -15.63
CA LYS A 5 13.62 10.59 -15.70
C LYS A 5 13.92 11.70 -14.70
N GLY A 6 14.84 11.41 -13.78
CA GLY A 6 15.41 12.38 -12.85
C GLY A 6 14.60 12.61 -11.58
N THR A 7 13.49 11.90 -11.36
CA THR A 7 12.72 12.01 -10.11
C THR A 7 12.98 10.83 -9.17
N GLY A 8 13.34 9.66 -9.70
CA GLY A 8 13.41 8.42 -8.90
C GLY A 8 12.06 7.71 -8.74
N TRP A 9 11.01 8.22 -9.40
CA TRP A 9 9.66 7.68 -9.35
C TRP A 9 9.38 6.77 -10.54
N HIS A 10 8.66 5.68 -10.31
CA HIS A 10 8.12 4.87 -11.39
C HIS A 10 6.77 5.44 -11.87
N GLU A 11 6.49 5.33 -13.17
CA GLU A 11 5.16 5.62 -13.70
C GLU A 11 4.09 4.74 -13.04
N GLY A 12 3.07 5.35 -12.44
CA GLY A 12 2.00 4.62 -11.74
C GLY A 12 1.23 5.46 -10.73
N TRP A 13 0.30 4.80 -10.04
CA TRP A 13 -0.39 5.35 -8.88
C TRP A 13 0.51 5.24 -7.65
N HIS A 14 0.56 6.31 -6.86
CA HIS A 14 1.31 6.36 -5.61
C HIS A 14 0.36 6.74 -4.49
N MET A 15 0.44 6.04 -3.36
CA MET A 15 -0.35 6.38 -2.18
C MET A 15 0.23 7.63 -1.53
N ALA A 16 -0.65 8.54 -1.16
CA ALA A 16 -0.30 9.72 -0.39
C ALA A 16 -1.25 9.86 0.79
N VAL A 17 -0.69 10.26 1.92
CA VAL A 17 -1.45 10.50 3.15
C VAL A 17 -1.65 11.99 3.29
N VAL A 18 -2.89 12.40 3.55
CA VAL A 18 -3.22 13.77 3.90
C VAL A 18 -2.70 14.04 5.31
N THR A 19 -1.82 15.03 5.47
CA THR A 19 -1.16 15.32 6.75
C THR A 19 -1.88 16.37 7.59
N ASP A 20 -2.67 17.23 6.95
CA ASP A 20 -3.38 18.34 7.59
C ASP A 20 -4.84 18.39 7.12
N GLU A 21 -5.67 19.13 7.85
CA GLU A 21 -7.05 19.40 7.40
C GLU A 21 -7.06 20.12 6.04
N ILE A 22 -8.08 19.81 5.23
CA ILE A 22 -8.27 20.48 3.94
C ILE A 22 -8.62 21.94 4.23
N ASP A 23 -7.86 22.86 3.63
CA ASP A 23 -8.12 24.29 3.70
C ASP A 23 -9.43 24.58 2.96
N GLU A 24 -10.48 24.95 3.70
CA GLU A 24 -11.84 25.15 3.16
C GLU A 24 -11.92 26.31 2.15
N ASP A 25 -11.09 27.34 2.31
CA ASP A 25 -11.11 28.53 1.45
C ASP A 25 -10.47 28.25 0.08
N SER A 26 -9.46 27.38 0.04
CA SER A 26 -8.69 27.07 -1.17
C SER A 26 -8.92 25.67 -1.74
N GLY A 27 -9.56 24.77 -0.99
CA GLY A 27 -9.73 23.36 -1.35
C GLY A 27 -8.40 22.61 -1.46
N THR A 28 -7.35 23.07 -0.75
CA THR A 28 -6.01 22.49 -0.83
C THR A 28 -5.68 21.66 0.40
N ALA A 29 -4.87 20.62 0.21
CA ALA A 29 -4.37 19.76 1.28
C ALA A 29 -2.86 19.58 1.15
N ASN A 30 -2.18 19.39 2.29
CA ASN A 30 -0.83 18.86 2.30
C ASN A 30 -0.91 17.33 2.27
N ILE A 31 -0.15 16.74 1.35
CA ILE A 31 0.01 15.30 1.25
C ILE A 31 1.49 14.94 1.38
N ILE A 32 1.75 13.78 1.93
CA ILE A 32 3.06 13.13 1.87
C ILE A 32 2.86 11.83 1.11
N TYR A 33 3.68 11.61 0.08
CA TYR A 33 3.67 10.32 -0.58
C TYR A 33 4.40 9.30 0.27
N VAL A 34 3.83 8.10 0.36
CA VAL A 34 4.35 7.04 1.22
C VAL A 34 5.73 6.57 0.77
N VAL A 35 5.98 6.60 -0.54
CA VAL A 35 7.29 6.26 -1.13
C VAL A 35 8.35 7.34 -0.92
N GLU A 36 7.95 8.54 -0.47
CA GLU A 36 8.84 9.66 -0.17
C GLU A 36 8.35 10.41 1.08
N PRO A 37 8.46 9.81 2.27
CA PRO A 37 7.86 10.35 3.49
C PRO A 37 8.53 11.65 3.98
N SER A 38 9.71 11.98 3.43
CA SER A 38 10.47 13.17 3.80
C SER A 38 10.01 14.46 3.12
N GLU A 39 9.16 14.37 2.08
CA GLU A 39 8.68 15.54 1.35
C GLU A 39 7.16 15.68 1.45
N SER A 40 6.72 16.93 1.61
CA SER A 40 5.30 17.30 1.66
C SER A 40 4.94 18.17 0.47
N TYR A 41 3.76 17.89 -0.09
CA TYR A 41 3.25 18.50 -1.31
C TYR A 41 1.90 19.14 -1.05
N LYS A 42 1.73 20.40 -1.43
CA LYS A 42 0.44 21.08 -1.41
C LYS A 42 -0.31 20.81 -2.72
N VAL A 43 -1.50 20.24 -2.62
CA VAL A 43 -2.33 19.85 -3.78
C VAL A 43 -3.72 20.46 -3.74
N SER A 44 -4.31 20.73 -4.91
CA SER A 44 -5.74 21.05 -5.03
C SER A 44 -6.56 19.76 -5.13
N VAL A 45 -7.32 19.45 -4.07
CA VAL A 45 -8.04 18.17 -3.97
C VAL A 45 -9.12 18.08 -5.04
N GLU A 46 -9.92 19.14 -5.21
CA GLU A 46 -11.01 19.17 -6.18
C GLU A 46 -10.50 19.03 -7.62
N GLU A 47 -9.47 19.81 -7.99
CA GLU A 47 -8.91 19.77 -9.34
C GLU A 47 -8.35 18.39 -9.67
N MET A 48 -7.60 17.79 -8.74
CA MET A 48 -7.01 16.47 -8.95
C MET A 48 -8.06 15.36 -9.01
N LEU A 49 -9.15 15.46 -8.24
CA LEU A 49 -10.29 14.53 -8.34
C LEU A 49 -10.99 14.65 -9.70
N GLN A 50 -11.29 15.88 -10.13
CA GLN A 50 -11.96 16.13 -11.41
C GLN A 50 -11.13 15.65 -12.61
N LYS A 51 -9.80 15.79 -12.53
CA LYS A 51 -8.87 15.29 -13.54
C LYS A 51 -8.62 13.78 -13.45
N GLY A 52 -9.10 13.12 -12.41
CA GLY A 52 -8.87 11.70 -12.16
C GLY A 52 -7.40 11.37 -11.84
N TRP A 53 -6.67 12.32 -11.24
CA TRP A 53 -5.28 12.18 -10.82
C TRP A 53 -5.14 11.67 -9.39
N ILE A 54 -6.17 11.85 -8.57
CA ILE A 54 -6.29 11.21 -7.26
C ILE A 54 -7.56 10.39 -7.17
N LYS A 55 -7.51 9.34 -6.37
CA LYS A 55 -8.66 8.59 -5.88
C LYS A 55 -8.52 8.57 -4.37
N ILE A 56 -9.60 8.91 -3.67
CA ILE A 56 -9.63 8.76 -2.23
C ILE A 56 -9.90 7.28 -1.98
N ASP A 57 -8.92 6.61 -1.38
CA ASP A 57 -9.11 5.27 -0.86
C ASP A 57 -9.90 5.39 0.44
N ASP A 58 -10.93 4.56 0.60
CA ASP A 58 -11.76 4.60 1.78
C ASP A 58 -10.92 4.03 2.93
N ARG A 59 -10.64 4.84 3.96
CA ARG A 59 -9.74 4.45 5.07
C ARG A 59 -10.17 3.14 5.75
N ASP A 60 -11.45 2.79 5.64
CA ASP A 60 -12.00 1.52 6.10
C ASP A 60 -11.39 0.29 5.39
N GLU A 61 -10.94 0.39 4.12
CA GLU A 61 -10.28 -0.72 3.43
C GLU A 61 -8.83 -0.93 3.91
N ILE A 62 -8.12 0.15 4.28
CA ILE A 62 -6.72 0.02 4.71
C ILE A 62 -6.61 -0.55 6.13
N GLU A 63 -7.53 -0.17 7.03
CA GLU A 63 -7.56 -0.66 8.41
C GLU A 63 -7.76 -2.18 8.49
N GLN A 64 -8.44 -2.78 7.49
CA GLN A 64 -8.65 -4.23 7.42
C GLN A 64 -7.35 -5.02 7.25
N PHE A 65 -6.29 -4.43 6.70
CA PHE A 65 -5.00 -5.10 6.60
C PHE A 65 -4.32 -5.31 7.96
N TYR A 66 -4.67 -4.51 8.97
CA TYR A 66 -4.12 -4.59 10.32
C TYR A 66 -4.95 -5.47 11.27
N GLU A 67 -6.02 -6.09 10.78
CA GLU A 67 -6.84 -6.98 11.59
C GLU A 67 -6.17 -8.36 11.70
N ILE A 68 -5.87 -8.79 12.94
CA ILE A 68 -5.33 -10.13 13.20
C ILE A 68 -6.37 -11.17 12.76
N GLY A 69 -5.91 -12.17 12.00
CA GLY A 69 -6.77 -13.17 11.36
C GLY A 69 -7.30 -12.77 9.98
N ALA A 70 -7.05 -11.53 9.52
CA ALA A 70 -7.40 -11.12 8.18
C ALA A 70 -6.66 -11.97 7.14
N ARG A 71 -7.39 -12.43 6.13
CA ARG A 71 -6.80 -13.12 4.98
C ARG A 71 -6.47 -12.11 3.90
N ILE A 72 -5.21 -12.10 3.51
CA ILE A 72 -4.66 -11.21 2.50
C ILE A 72 -3.96 -12.04 1.43
N LYS A 73 -3.69 -11.41 0.28
CA LYS A 73 -2.79 -11.96 -0.73
C LYS A 73 -1.68 -10.98 -1.00
N ILE A 74 -0.46 -11.50 -1.04
CA ILE A 74 0.76 -10.75 -1.32
C ILE A 74 1.34 -11.27 -2.63
N LYS A 75 1.71 -10.35 -3.51
CA LYS A 75 2.35 -10.66 -4.77
C LYS A 75 3.85 -10.71 -4.56
N TRP A 76 4.47 -11.83 -4.91
CA TRP A 76 5.92 -11.95 -5.00
C TRP A 76 6.35 -11.87 -6.46
N SER A 77 7.22 -10.91 -6.73
CA SER A 77 7.88 -10.76 -8.03
C SER A 77 9.00 -11.78 -8.21
N LYS A 78 9.45 -11.96 -9.45
CA LYS A 78 10.62 -12.80 -9.74
C LYS A 78 11.89 -12.28 -9.04
N GLU A 79 12.00 -10.97 -8.89
CA GLU A 79 13.13 -10.30 -8.24
C GLU A 79 13.14 -10.56 -6.73
N GLU A 80 11.99 -10.46 -6.06
CA GLU A 80 11.84 -10.76 -4.63
C GLU A 80 12.14 -12.24 -4.30
N ILE A 81 11.77 -13.13 -5.22
CA ILE A 81 11.90 -14.58 -5.03
C ILE A 81 13.33 -15.08 -5.27
N GLY A 82 14.10 -14.38 -6.11
CA GLY A 82 15.47 -14.75 -6.45
C GLY A 82 15.60 -16.19 -6.99
N ASP A 83 16.52 -16.95 -6.40
CA ASP A 83 16.82 -18.35 -6.76
C ASP A 83 16.11 -19.37 -5.86
N THR A 84 15.04 -18.99 -5.16
CA THR A 84 14.24 -19.95 -4.38
C THR A 84 13.35 -20.80 -5.28
N ASP A 85 12.80 -21.91 -4.74
CA ASP A 85 11.89 -22.79 -5.48
C ASP A 85 10.47 -22.20 -5.68
N TRP A 86 10.22 -21.00 -5.16
CA TRP A 86 8.94 -20.33 -5.27
C TRP A 86 8.69 -19.79 -6.68
N ARG A 87 7.41 -19.72 -7.07
CA ARG A 87 7.02 -19.14 -8.36
C ARG A 87 6.60 -17.69 -8.20
N PRO A 88 6.91 -16.79 -9.13
CA PRO A 88 6.30 -15.46 -9.13
C PRO A 88 4.77 -15.57 -9.16
N GLY A 89 4.08 -14.87 -8.26
CA GLY A 89 2.64 -15.07 -8.11
C GLY A 89 2.04 -14.43 -6.86
N TRP A 90 0.72 -14.63 -6.70
CA TRP A 90 -0.03 -14.21 -5.53
C TRP A 90 -0.10 -15.35 -4.52
N TYR A 91 0.25 -15.04 -3.28
CA TYR A 91 0.26 -15.98 -2.17
C TYR A 91 -0.67 -15.52 -1.07
N VAL A 92 -1.48 -16.44 -0.56
CA VAL A 92 -2.43 -16.15 0.51
C VAL A 92 -1.75 -16.28 1.86
N ALA A 93 -1.91 -15.25 2.69
CA ALA A 93 -1.42 -15.20 4.05
C ALA A 93 -2.52 -14.78 5.02
N GLU A 94 -2.30 -15.08 6.29
CA GLU A 94 -3.09 -14.61 7.41
C GLU A 94 -2.25 -13.65 8.25
N VAL A 95 -2.83 -12.51 8.63
CA VAL A 95 -2.20 -11.54 9.52
C VAL A 95 -2.13 -12.11 10.93
N GLN A 96 -0.93 -12.23 11.48
CA GLN A 96 -0.67 -12.78 12.81
C GLN A 96 -0.42 -11.68 13.85
N ASP A 97 0.14 -10.55 13.43
CA ASP A 97 0.41 -9.38 14.27
C ASP A 97 0.42 -8.10 13.43
N ALA A 98 0.19 -6.95 14.07
CA ALA A 98 0.06 -5.67 13.40
C ALA A 98 0.56 -4.51 14.27
N ASP A 99 1.42 -3.67 13.71
CA ASP A 99 1.91 -2.42 14.29
C ASP A 99 1.52 -1.25 13.39
N ARG A 100 0.42 -0.59 13.74
CA ARG A 100 -0.14 0.54 12.99
C ARG A 100 0.78 1.75 12.99
N ASP A 101 1.49 1.98 14.10
CA ASP A 101 2.34 3.16 14.25
C ASP A 101 3.57 3.07 13.33
N ASN A 102 3.97 1.85 12.96
CA ASN A 102 5.09 1.57 12.06
C ASN A 102 4.66 1.05 10.68
N ASP A 103 3.37 1.13 10.32
CA ASP A 103 2.81 0.64 9.04
C ASP A 103 3.13 -0.84 8.75
N GLU A 104 3.30 -1.68 9.78
CA GLU A 104 3.82 -3.06 9.64
C GLU A 104 2.76 -4.13 9.98
N ILE A 105 2.74 -5.20 9.21
CA ILE A 105 2.03 -6.44 9.54
C ILE A 105 3.00 -7.63 9.53
N THR A 106 2.80 -8.55 10.47
CA THR A 106 3.43 -9.87 10.43
C THR A 106 2.41 -10.87 9.92
N VAL A 107 2.79 -11.68 8.93
CA VAL A 107 1.88 -12.59 8.23
C VAL A 107 2.45 -13.99 8.20
N GLN A 108 1.57 -14.98 8.14
CA GLN A 108 1.91 -16.39 7.93
C GLN A 108 1.28 -16.85 6.62
N PHE A 109 2.08 -17.39 5.70
CA PHE A 109 1.56 -17.90 4.43
C PHE A 109 0.93 -19.27 4.62
N VAL A 110 -0.20 -19.52 3.96
CA VAL A 110 -0.89 -20.83 3.99
C VAL A 110 0.01 -21.96 3.48
N SER A 111 0.92 -21.64 2.57
CA SER A 111 1.88 -22.58 2.00
C SER A 111 3.12 -22.80 2.88
N GLU A 112 3.36 -21.96 3.89
CA GLU A 112 4.47 -22.07 4.85
C GLU A 112 3.99 -21.74 6.28
N PRO A 113 3.24 -22.64 6.93
CA PRO A 113 2.70 -22.38 8.26
C PRO A 113 3.77 -22.30 9.35
N GLU A 114 5.00 -22.76 9.09
CA GLU A 114 6.08 -22.72 10.08
C GLU A 114 6.85 -21.38 10.09
N CYS A 115 6.56 -20.48 9.15
CA CYS A 115 7.29 -19.23 8.94
C CYS A 115 6.38 -18.00 9.03
N THR A 116 6.93 -16.90 9.55
CA THR A 116 6.28 -15.58 9.51
C THR A 116 7.14 -14.56 8.79
N TYR A 117 6.47 -13.58 8.18
CA TYR A 117 7.09 -12.55 7.36
C TYR A 117 6.52 -11.18 7.71
N LYS A 118 7.38 -10.15 7.74
CA LYS A 118 6.98 -8.77 8.01
C LYS A 118 6.87 -7.98 6.73
N TYR A 119 5.84 -7.13 6.66
CA TYR A 119 5.54 -6.31 5.49
C TYR A 119 5.03 -4.94 5.89
N GLU A 120 5.49 -3.90 5.19
CA GLU A 120 4.87 -2.59 5.22
C GLU A 120 3.57 -2.61 4.41
N VAL A 121 2.46 -2.16 5.01
CA VAL A 121 1.13 -2.24 4.42
C VAL A 121 0.98 -1.22 3.31
N THR A 122 1.19 0.06 3.63
CA THR A 122 0.82 1.15 2.73
C THR A 122 1.63 1.14 1.42
N PRO A 123 2.97 0.95 1.41
CA PRO A 123 3.74 0.82 0.17
C PRO A 123 3.27 -0.34 -0.71
N ARG A 124 2.93 -1.49 -0.10
CA ARG A 124 2.49 -2.67 -0.87
C ARG A 124 1.08 -2.51 -1.43
N VAL A 125 0.17 -1.84 -0.71
CA VAL A 125 -1.13 -1.45 -1.24
C VAL A 125 -0.96 -0.49 -2.42
N ALA A 126 -0.12 0.54 -2.26
CA ALA A 126 0.18 1.52 -3.31
C ALA A 126 0.73 0.87 -4.59
N GLN A 127 1.66 -0.07 -4.45
CA GLN A 127 2.24 -0.83 -5.55
C GLN A 127 1.27 -1.87 -6.14
N GLY A 128 0.11 -2.09 -5.51
CA GLY A 128 -0.84 -3.13 -5.89
C GLY A 128 -0.30 -4.54 -5.69
N THR A 129 0.60 -4.75 -4.72
CA THR A 129 1.21 -6.03 -4.36
C THR A 129 0.65 -6.62 -3.06
N LEU A 130 -0.22 -5.91 -2.35
CA LEU A 130 -1.00 -6.39 -1.21
C LEU A 130 -2.50 -6.15 -1.46
N GLN A 131 -3.34 -7.15 -1.22
CA GLN A 131 -4.79 -7.07 -1.42
C GLN A 131 -5.55 -7.93 -0.40
N MET A 132 -6.72 -7.48 0.04
CA MET A 132 -7.63 -8.28 0.88
C MET A 132 -8.17 -9.48 0.09
N VAL A 133 -8.31 -10.62 0.76
CA VAL A 133 -9.10 -11.74 0.23
C VAL A 133 -10.56 -11.48 0.59
N LYS A 134 -11.35 -11.06 -0.39
CA LYS A 134 -12.79 -10.84 -0.17
C LYS A 134 -13.45 -12.15 0.25
N PRO A 135 -14.26 -12.18 1.32
CA PRO A 135 -15.07 -13.35 1.62
C PRO A 135 -15.99 -13.62 0.43
N VAL A 136 -16.05 -14.89 0.01
CA VAL A 136 -17.05 -15.32 -0.96
C VAL A 136 -18.37 -15.36 -0.22
N LEU A 137 -19.23 -14.36 -0.47
CA LEU A 137 -20.61 -14.32 0.01
C LEU A 137 -21.46 -15.40 -0.66
#